data_AF-A0A6H5JJH1-F1
#
_entry.id   AF-A0A6H5JJH1-F1
#
_cell.length_a   1.000
_cell.length_b   1.000
_cell.length_c   1.000
_cell.angle_alpha   90.00
_cell.angle_beta   90.00
_cell.angle_gamma   90.00
#
_symmetry.space_group_name_H-M   'P 1'
#
loop_
_entity.id
_entity.type
_entity.pdbx_description
1 polymer ?
#
loop_
_entity_poly.entity_id
_entity_poly.type
_entity_poly.pdbx_seq_one_letter_code
_entity_poly.pdbx_strand_id
1 'polypeptide(L)'
;MATRGAFQLRKLTLKYCNHSGSSKGAREFIRHRIVEFANNTPAAEVVTELRPGQHPYIMGDYVSGEVKTIGIKNIAPGEIMDYAMMLRNSSGHKVRKFKKPVESRYPSIQGVWDIDAPLHTTDIHVEHHD
;
A
#
# COMPACT_ATOMS: atom_id res chain seq x y z
N MET A 1 3.27 -2.54 3.45
CA MET A 1 2.73 -3.62 2.65
C MET A 1 3.90 -4.35 2.06
N ALA A 2 3.84 -5.68 2.09
CA ALA A 2 4.72 -6.49 1.26
C ALA A 2 3.89 -7.09 0.12
N THR A 3 4.44 -7.08 -1.08
CA THR A 3 3.86 -7.78 -2.24
C THR A 3 4.81 -8.90 -2.59
N ARG A 4 4.35 -10.15 -2.55
CA ARG A 4 5.18 -11.35 -2.79
C ARG A 4 6.46 -11.39 -1.94
N GLY A 5 6.35 -11.04 -0.66
CA GLY A 5 7.47 -11.06 0.29
C GLY A 5 8.39 -9.83 0.27
N ALA A 6 8.24 -8.91 -0.69
CA ALA A 6 9.05 -7.69 -0.75
C ALA A 6 8.30 -6.46 -0.22
N PHE A 7 8.91 -5.69 0.68
CA PHE A 7 8.36 -4.41 1.14
C PHE A 7 8.29 -3.40 -0.01
N GLN A 8 7.17 -2.67 -0.08
CA GLN A 8 6.91 -1.75 -1.19
C GLN A 8 7.41 -0.32 -0.92
N LEU A 9 7.49 0.08 0.34
CA LEU A 9 8.05 1.38 0.74
C LEU A 9 9.58 1.29 0.67
N ARG A 10 10.20 2.18 -0.10
CA ARG A 10 11.67 2.26 -0.26
C ARG A 10 12.29 3.31 0.65
N LYS A 11 11.67 4.49 0.72
CA LYS A 11 12.16 5.62 1.51
C LYS A 11 11.00 6.37 2.14
N LEU A 12 11.16 6.76 3.39
CA LEU A 12 10.26 7.65 4.11
C LEU A 12 11.02 8.91 4.49
N THR A 13 10.57 10.04 4.00
CA THR A 13 11.18 11.35 4.25
C THR A 13 10.23 12.22 5.07
N LEU A 14 10.68 12.63 6.25
CA LEU A 14 9.96 13.56 7.13
C LEU A 14 10.53 14.97 6.95
N LYS A 15 9.74 15.88 6.39
CA LYS A 15 10.12 17.28 6.18
C LYS A 15 9.47 18.16 7.25
N TYR A 16 10.27 18.98 7.92
CA TYR A 16 9.80 19.78 9.05
C TYR A 16 10.55 21.11 9.21
N CYS A 17 9.97 22.05 9.96
CA CYS A 17 10.63 23.30 10.34
C CYS A 17 11.14 23.23 11.80
N ASN A 18 12.31 23.81 12.08
CA ASN A 18 12.92 23.82 13.41
C ASN A 18 12.20 24.77 14.40
N HIS A 19 11.66 25.89 13.91
CA HIS A 19 11.14 26.97 14.75
C HIS A 19 9.61 27.05 14.76
N SER A 20 8.94 26.73 13.65
CA SER A 20 7.49 26.91 13.52
C SER A 20 6.69 26.06 14.52
N GLY A 21 5.66 26.65 15.13
CA GLY A 21 4.68 25.93 15.95
C GLY A 21 3.98 24.79 15.20
N SER A 22 3.78 24.97 13.88
CA SER A 22 3.17 23.94 13.02
C SER A 22 3.92 22.62 12.96
N SER A 23 5.23 22.65 13.22
CA SER A 23 6.13 21.49 13.24
C SER A 23 6.47 21.01 14.66
N LYS A 24 5.72 21.43 15.69
CA LYS A 24 5.97 21.02 17.07
C LYS A 24 5.93 19.50 17.23
N GLY A 25 4.83 18.85 16.80
CA GLY A 25 4.68 17.39 16.90
C GLY A 25 5.69 16.63 16.05
N ALA A 26 6.03 17.13 14.85
CA ALA A 26 7.06 16.53 14.01
C ALA A 26 8.43 16.50 14.70
N ARG A 27 8.82 17.60 15.37
CA ARG A 27 10.08 17.67 16.13
C ARG A 27 10.09 16.69 17.31
N GLU A 28 8.97 16.56 18.00
CA GLU A 28 8.82 15.61 19.11
C GLU A 28 8.89 14.15 18.64
N PHE A 29 8.26 13.84 17.50
CA PHE A 29 8.38 12.54 16.84
C PHE A 29 9.82 12.21 16.48
N ILE A 30 10.57 13.17 15.91
CA ILE A 30 12.00 13.01 15.59
C ILE A 30 12.83 12.72 16.84
N ARG A 31 12.55 13.40 17.96
CA ARG A 31 13.33 13.22 19.19
C ARG A 31 13.09 11.88 19.87
N HIS A 32 11.85 11.39 19.85
CA HIS A 32 11.44 10.29 20.73
C HIS A 32 11.02 9.01 20.02
N ARG A 33 10.56 9.07 18.76
CA ARG A 33 9.88 7.94 18.10
C ARG A 33 10.48 7.52 16.76
N ILE A 34 11.28 8.36 16.11
CA ILE A 34 11.79 8.05 14.77
C ILE A 34 12.75 6.85 14.76
N VAL A 35 13.56 6.69 15.80
CA VAL A 35 14.51 5.57 15.91
C VAL A 35 13.76 4.25 16.12
N GLU A 36 12.73 4.27 16.98
CA GLU A 36 11.82 3.13 17.16
C GLU A 36 11.14 2.75 15.84
N PHE A 37 10.65 3.74 15.08
CA PHE A 37 10.05 3.53 13.77
C PHE A 37 11.04 2.90 12.76
N ALA A 38 12.26 3.42 12.70
CA ALA A 38 13.30 2.94 11.80
C ALA A 38 13.72 1.49 12.13
N ASN A 39 13.88 1.16 13.41
CA ASN A 39 14.18 -0.20 13.85
C ASN A 39 13.06 -1.19 13.48
N ASN A 40 11.81 -0.76 13.51
CA ASN A 40 10.67 -1.57 13.09
C ASN A 40 10.50 -1.65 11.56
N THR A 41 11.21 -0.81 10.80
CA THR A 41 11.11 -0.74 9.34
C THR A 41 12.49 -0.81 8.68
N PRO A 42 13.26 -1.90 8.87
CA PRO A 42 14.63 -2.00 8.36
C PRO A 42 14.71 -2.05 6.83
N ALA A 43 13.61 -2.39 6.16
CA ALA A 43 13.55 -2.48 4.70
C ALA A 43 13.45 -1.14 3.98
N ALA A 44 13.19 -0.03 4.70
CA ALA A 44 13.04 1.29 4.10
C ALA A 44 14.03 2.29 4.72
N GLU A 45 14.54 3.19 3.90
CA GLU A 45 15.38 4.31 4.35
C GLU A 45 14.50 5.35 5.06
N VAL A 46 14.85 5.74 6.28
CA VAL A 46 14.12 6.79 7.04
C VAL A 46 14.99 8.03 7.12
N VAL A 47 14.51 9.13 6.54
CA VAL A 47 15.25 10.39 6.42
C VAL A 47 14.45 11.54 7.01
N THR A 48 15.17 12.47 7.64
CA THR A 48 14.60 13.75 8.08
C THR A 48 15.25 14.89 7.32
N GLU A 49 14.44 15.82 6.81
CA GLU A 49 14.91 16.98 6.07
C GLU A 49 14.34 18.26 6.69
N LEU A 50 15.20 19.26 6.85
CA LEU A 50 14.78 20.58 7.34
C LEU A 50 14.19 21.39 6.18
N ARG A 51 13.01 21.97 6.40
CA ARG A 51 12.33 22.89 5.49
C ARG A 51 11.89 24.15 6.24
N PRO A 52 12.79 25.13 6.40
CA PRO A 52 12.51 26.36 7.17
C PRO A 52 11.31 27.13 6.60
N GLY A 53 10.48 27.68 7.48
CA GLY A 53 9.32 28.51 7.09
C GLY A 53 8.16 27.76 6.43
N GLN A 54 8.20 26.43 6.33
CA GLN A 54 7.20 25.62 5.63
C GLN A 54 6.48 24.65 6.57
N HIS A 55 5.25 24.29 6.22
CA HIS A 55 4.48 23.30 6.96
C HIS A 55 5.07 21.88 6.80
N PRO A 56 5.02 21.06 7.85
CA PRO A 56 5.64 19.73 7.84
C PRO A 56 4.78 18.71 7.09
N TYR A 57 5.43 17.73 6.48
CA TYR A 57 4.79 16.61 5.80
C TYR A 57 5.68 15.37 5.82
N ILE A 58 5.05 14.19 5.70
CA ILE A 58 5.73 12.92 5.50
C ILE A 58 5.55 12.50 4.04
N MET A 59 6.61 12.00 3.43
CA MET A 59 6.64 11.53 2.06
C MET A 59 7.13 10.07 2.04
N GLY A 60 6.40 9.19 1.37
CA GLY A 60 6.80 7.81 1.14
C GLY A 60 7.06 7.57 -0.34
N ASP A 61 8.29 7.19 -0.67
CA ASP A 61 8.70 6.77 -2.02
C ASP A 61 8.58 5.26 -2.13
N TYR A 62 7.83 4.78 -3.12
CA TYR A 62 7.56 3.35 -3.30
C TYR A 62 8.39 2.78 -4.45
N VAL A 63 8.59 1.46 -4.42
CA VAL A 63 9.28 0.70 -5.48
C VAL A 63 8.60 0.88 -6.84
N SER A 64 7.29 1.13 -6.87
CA SER A 64 6.54 1.41 -8.09
C SER A 64 6.86 2.77 -8.74
N GLY A 65 7.67 3.62 -8.09
CA GLY A 65 7.96 4.99 -8.52
C GLY A 65 6.90 6.02 -8.10
N GLU A 66 5.80 5.58 -7.48
CA GLU A 66 4.78 6.48 -6.94
C GLU A 66 5.23 7.08 -5.62
N VAL A 67 4.77 8.30 -5.34
CA VAL A 67 5.08 9.04 -4.12
C VAL A 67 3.78 9.39 -3.42
N LYS A 68 3.70 9.11 -2.11
CA LYS A 68 2.57 9.51 -1.27
C LYS A 68 3.01 10.52 -0.24
N THR A 69 2.31 11.64 -0.18
CA THR A 69 2.59 12.74 0.75
C THR A 69 1.41 12.96 1.69
N ILE A 70 1.70 13.10 2.98
CA ILE A 70 0.71 13.37 4.04
C ILE A 70 1.16 14.60 4.81
N GLY A 71 0.31 15.63 4.86
CA GLY A 71 0.55 16.82 5.68
C GLY A 71 0.39 16.50 7.16
N ILE A 72 1.33 16.97 7.99
CA ILE A 72 1.34 16.69 9.44
C ILE A 72 1.39 17.98 10.28
N LYS A 73 0.73 19.04 9.79
CA LYS A 73 0.64 20.34 10.47
C LYS A 73 -0.16 20.20 11.77
N ASN A 74 0.43 20.61 12.89
CA ASN A 74 -0.21 20.61 14.22
C ASN A 74 -0.72 19.23 14.69
N ILE A 75 -0.13 18.16 14.17
CA ILE A 75 -0.51 16.78 14.53
C ILE A 75 0.33 16.30 15.72
N ALA A 76 -0.24 15.49 16.61
CA ALA A 76 0.47 14.91 17.74
C ALA A 76 1.50 13.86 17.28
N PRO A 77 2.61 13.64 18.02
CA PRO A 77 3.64 12.67 17.63
C PRO A 77 3.13 11.22 17.55
N GLY A 78 2.07 10.86 18.30
CA GLY A 78 1.41 9.54 18.19
C GLY A 78 0.72 9.35 16.84
N GLU A 79 -0.10 10.30 16.42
CA GLU A 79 -0.77 10.25 15.12
C GLU A 79 0.23 10.30 13.94
N ILE A 80 1.35 11.01 14.11
CA ILE A 80 2.46 10.99 13.14
C ILE A 80 3.03 9.57 12.98
N MET A 81 3.14 8.79 14.07
CA MET A 81 3.53 7.38 14.01
C MET A 81 2.49 6.56 13.24
N ASP A 82 1.20 6.80 13.47
CA ASP A 82 0.12 6.11 12.75
C ASP A 82 0.17 6.39 11.24
N TYR A 83 0.43 7.65 10.84
CA TYR A 83 0.61 7.99 9.43
C TYR A 83 1.87 7.37 8.83
N ALA A 84 2.98 7.33 9.57
CA ALA A 84 4.20 6.66 9.11
C ALA A 84 3.97 5.15 8.94
N MET A 85 3.25 4.52 9.87
CA MET A 85 2.85 3.11 9.79
C MET A 85 1.86 2.86 8.65
N MET A 86 0.94 3.79 8.38
CA MET A 86 0.04 3.72 7.24
C MET A 86 0.82 3.74 5.92
N LEU A 87 1.81 4.63 5.79
CA LEU A 87 2.69 4.68 4.61
C LEU A 87 3.50 3.38 4.47
N ARG A 88 4.13 2.92 5.56
CA ARG A 88 4.80 1.61 5.61
C ARG A 88 3.86 0.50 5.15
N ASN A 89 2.61 0.51 5.60
CA ASN A 89 1.59 -0.50 5.33
C ASN A 89 0.88 -0.35 3.98
N SER A 90 1.24 0.64 3.16
CA SER A 90 0.65 0.83 1.83
C SER A 90 1.51 0.22 0.71
N SER A 91 0.90 -0.05 -0.45
CA SER A 91 1.55 -0.66 -1.62
C SER A 91 2.09 0.37 -2.64
N GLY A 92 1.93 1.68 -2.38
CA GLY A 92 2.31 2.74 -3.32
C GLY A 92 1.31 3.01 -4.44
N HIS A 93 0.45 2.06 -4.80
CA HIS A 93 -0.58 2.28 -5.81
C HIS A 93 -1.55 3.41 -5.43
N LYS A 94 -2.04 4.12 -6.46
CA LYS A 94 -3.09 5.12 -6.33
C LYS A 94 -4.36 4.49 -5.78
N VAL A 95 -4.98 5.16 -4.81
CA VAL A 95 -6.22 4.70 -4.20
C VAL A 95 -7.30 4.75 -5.26
N ARG A 96 -7.92 3.60 -5.54
CA ARG A 96 -9.02 3.46 -6.49
C ARG A 96 -10.16 2.72 -5.83
N LYS A 97 -11.39 3.02 -6.25
CA LYS A 97 -12.56 2.26 -5.82
C LYS A 97 -12.48 0.84 -6.39
N PHE A 98 -12.52 -0.16 -5.51
CA PHE A 98 -12.65 -1.55 -5.93
C PHE A 98 -14.10 -1.84 -6.33
N LYS A 99 -14.30 -2.51 -7.47
CA LYS A 99 -15.64 -2.91 -7.94
C LYS A 99 -16.13 -4.18 -7.24
N LYS A 100 -15.21 -5.10 -6.96
CA LYS A 100 -15.44 -6.38 -6.31
C LYS A 100 -14.47 -6.53 -5.12
N PRO A 101 -14.87 -7.22 -4.04
CA PRO A 101 -13.98 -7.48 -2.90
C PRO A 101 -12.89 -8.51 -3.23
N VAL A 102 -13.12 -9.37 -4.23
CA VAL A 102 -12.18 -10.42 -4.65
C VAL A 102 -11.86 -10.24 -6.14
N GLU A 103 -10.57 -10.25 -6.44
CA GLU A 103 -10.02 -10.24 -7.80
C GLU A 103 -9.28 -11.56 -8.01
N SER A 104 -9.76 -12.40 -8.93
CA SER A 104 -9.11 -13.66 -9.30
C SER A 104 -8.65 -13.62 -10.76
N ARG A 105 -7.46 -14.15 -11.03
CA ARG A 105 -6.99 -14.40 -12.40
C ARG A 105 -7.65 -15.63 -13.02
N TYR A 106 -8.16 -16.53 -12.18
CA TYR A 106 -8.79 -17.79 -12.58
C TYR A 106 -10.19 -17.85 -11.96
N PRO A 107 -11.21 -17.30 -12.63
CA PRO A 107 -12.56 -17.21 -12.07
C PRO A 107 -13.28 -18.56 -12.00
N SER A 108 -12.89 -19.54 -12.84
CA SER A 108 -13.38 -20.92 -12.77
C SER A 108 -12.22 -21.90 -12.88
N ILE A 109 -12.31 -23.01 -12.13
CA ILE A 109 -11.34 -24.11 -12.14
C ILE A 109 -11.80 -25.24 -13.07
N GLN A 110 -13.10 -25.56 -13.07
CA GLN A 110 -13.68 -26.68 -13.84
C GLN A 110 -14.17 -26.29 -15.24
N GLY A 111 -14.05 -25.01 -15.60
CA GLY A 111 -14.60 -24.46 -16.85
C GLY A 111 -15.68 -23.42 -16.57
N VAL A 112 -15.77 -22.42 -17.43
CA VAL A 112 -16.88 -21.46 -17.36
C VAL A 112 -18.14 -22.16 -17.86
N TRP A 113 -19.29 -21.85 -17.27
CA TRP A 113 -20.56 -22.37 -17.75
C TRP A 113 -20.77 -21.95 -19.21
N ASP A 114 -21.10 -22.92 -20.04
CA ASP A 114 -21.43 -22.75 -21.45
C ASP A 114 -22.65 -23.61 -21.76
N ILE A 115 -23.55 -23.09 -22.59
CA ILE A 115 -24.79 -23.79 -22.98
C ILE A 115 -24.50 -24.95 -23.94
N ASP A 116 -23.47 -24.80 -24.76
CA ASP A 116 -23.01 -25.80 -25.72
C ASP A 116 -21.96 -26.74 -25.11
N ALA A 117 -21.72 -26.64 -23.79
CA ALA A 117 -20.82 -27.55 -23.11
C ALA A 117 -21.34 -28.99 -23.31
N PRO A 118 -20.51 -29.90 -23.84
CA PRO A 118 -20.91 -31.28 -24.10
C PRO A 118 -20.99 -32.04 -22.76
N LEU A 119 -22.08 -31.81 -22.03
CA LEU A 119 -22.38 -32.50 -20.77
C LEU A 119 -23.00 -33.88 -21.03
N HIS A 120 -23.57 -34.07 -22.22
CA HIS A 120 -24.02 -35.35 -22.74
C HIS A 120 -23.99 -35.30 -24.29
N THR A 121 -22.96 -35.84 -24.91
CA THR A 121 -23.07 -36.31 -26.29
C THR A 121 -22.78 -37.78 -26.25
N THR A 122 -23.78 -38.54 -25.81
CA THR A 122 -23.83 -39.96 -26.11
C THR A 122 -24.59 -40.05 -27.42
N ASP A 123 -23.88 -40.09 -28.54
CA ASP A 123 -24.50 -40.41 -29.82
C ASP A 123 -25.01 -41.84 -29.72
N ILE A 124 -26.33 -42.00 -29.54
CA ILE A 124 -26.98 -43.32 -29.56
C ILE A 124 -27.15 -43.69 -31.03
N HIS A 125 -26.21 -44.46 -31.57
CA HIS A 125 -26.35 -45.09 -32.88
C HIS A 125 -27.30 -46.28 -32.77
N VAL A 126 -28.42 -46.25 -33.51
CA VAL A 126 -29.33 -47.38 -33.67
C VAL A 126 -29.11 -47.96 -35.06
N GLU A 127 -28.43 -49.11 -35.15
CA GLU A 127 -28.32 -49.88 -36.39
C GLU A 127 -29.45 -50.91 -36.46
N HIS A 128 -30.24 -50.88 -37.55
CA HIS A 128 -31.14 -51.97 -37.90
C HIS A 128 -30.39 -52.92 -38.82
N HIS A 129 -30.22 -54.16 -38.37
CA HIS A 129 -29.81 -55.27 -39.23
C HIS A 129 -31.07 -55.94 -39.79
N ASP A 130 -31.22 -55.90 -41.12
CA ASP A 130 -32.20 -56.70 -41.87
C ASP A 130 -31.79 -58.19 -41.90
#